data_AF-A0A2M7QMS3-F1
#
_entry.id   AF-A0A2M7QMS3-F1
#
_cell.length_a   1.000
_cell.length_b   1.000
_cell.length_c   1.000
_cell.angle_alpha   90.00
_cell.angle_beta   90.00
_cell.angle_gamma   90.00
#
_symmetry.space_group_name_H-M   'P 1'
#
loop_
_entity.id
_entity.type
_entity.pdbx_description
1 polymer ?
#
loop_
_entity_poly.entity_id
_entity_poly.type
_entity_poly.pdbx_seq_one_letter_code
_entity_poly.pdbx_strand_id
1 'polypeptide(L)'
;LRTAQAGEAASVVAANPAVRAALLDFQRAFSRREGGAVLDGRDIGTVVRPDADVKLFVDASAEARAARRAAELGADPGQTLADILRRDARDAGRDAAPMARAADAHLLDTTDLTIDAAIAKAASMIDEALRRARG
;
A
#
# COMPACT_ATOMS: atom_id res chain seq x y z
N LEU A 1 -15.82 4.83 5.17
CA LEU A 1 -15.81 6.20 4.60
C LEU A 1 -14.79 6.24 3.46
N ARG A 2 -15.20 6.59 2.24
CA ARG A 2 -14.30 6.64 1.06
C ARG A 2 -14.26 8.03 0.41
N THR A 3 -14.65 9.07 1.14
CA THR A 3 -14.67 10.45 0.62
C THR A 3 -13.25 11.01 0.48
N ALA A 4 -13.07 11.98 -0.43
CA ALA A 4 -11.79 12.66 -0.61
C ALA A 4 -11.28 13.32 0.70
N GLN A 5 -12.19 13.99 1.43
CA GLN A 5 -11.89 14.63 2.72
C GLN A 5 -11.37 13.64 3.77
N ALA A 6 -11.97 12.43 3.85
CA ALA A 6 -11.52 11.41 4.79
C ALA A 6 -10.11 10.90 4.44
N GLY A 7 -9.80 10.77 3.14
CA GLY A 7 -8.48 10.37 2.68
C GLY A 7 -7.40 11.39 3.03
N GLU A 8 -7.69 12.68 2.87
CA GLU A 8 -6.77 13.77 3.21
C GLU A 8 -6.52 13.84 4.72
N ALA A 9 -7.58 13.80 5.53
CA ALA A 9 -7.48 13.79 6.98
C ALA A 9 -6.65 12.59 7.49
N ALA A 10 -6.87 11.40 6.91
CA ALA A 10 -6.09 10.22 7.26
C ALA A 10 -4.60 10.38 6.96
N SER A 11 -4.23 11.02 5.85
CA SER A 11 -2.83 11.33 5.50
C SER A 11 -2.16 12.25 6.53
N VAL A 12 -2.89 13.24 7.04
CA VAL A 12 -2.40 14.18 8.06
C VAL A 12 -2.25 13.48 9.42
N VAL A 13 -3.28 12.77 9.86
CA VAL A 13 -3.28 12.09 11.17
C VAL A 13 -2.21 10.99 11.22
N ALA A 14 -1.97 10.28 10.12
CA ALA A 14 -0.96 9.23 10.04
C ALA A 14 0.48 9.72 10.24
N ALA A 15 0.74 11.02 10.08
CA ALA A 15 2.06 11.62 10.35
C ALA A 15 2.31 11.86 11.84
N ASN A 16 1.30 11.77 12.71
CA ASN A 16 1.46 11.97 14.15
C ASN A 16 2.16 10.76 14.81
N PRO A 17 3.33 10.94 15.45
CA PRO A 17 4.08 9.83 16.04
C PRO A 17 3.32 9.05 17.12
N ALA A 18 2.53 9.74 17.96
CA ALA A 18 1.80 9.10 19.04
C ALA A 18 0.64 8.24 18.52
N VAL A 19 -0.07 8.72 17.50
CA VAL A 19 -1.11 7.92 16.80
C VAL A 19 -0.48 6.71 16.14
N ARG A 20 0.66 6.91 15.45
CA ARG A 20 1.36 5.82 14.77
C ARG A 20 1.87 4.76 15.74
N ALA A 21 2.44 5.17 16.88
CA ALA A 21 2.89 4.24 17.92
C ALA A 21 1.73 3.37 18.44
N ALA A 22 0.57 3.98 18.73
CA ALA A 22 -0.60 3.24 19.20
C ALA A 22 -1.13 2.22 18.18
N LEU A 23 -1.10 2.55 16.89
CA LEU A 23 -1.56 1.65 15.82
C LEU A 23 -0.55 0.55 15.48
N LEU A 24 0.75 0.82 15.63
CA LEU A 24 1.82 -0.12 15.30
C LEU A 24 1.72 -1.41 16.13
N ASP A 25 1.43 -1.29 17.42
CA ASP A 25 1.29 -2.45 18.31
C ASP A 25 0.11 -3.33 17.89
N PHE A 26 -1.02 -2.73 17.54
CA PHE A 26 -2.18 -3.44 17.02
C PHE A 26 -1.86 -4.19 15.71
N GLN A 27 -1.21 -3.51 14.76
CA GLN A 27 -0.84 -4.12 13.47
C GLN A 27 0.15 -5.29 13.64
N ARG A 28 1.14 -5.12 14.52
CA ARG A 28 2.11 -6.18 14.86
C ARG A 28 1.44 -7.38 15.50
N ALA A 29 0.54 -7.16 16.46
CA ALA A 29 -0.23 -8.24 17.07
C ALA A 29 -1.09 -8.97 16.03
N PHE A 30 -1.76 -8.24 15.14
CA PHE A 30 -2.56 -8.82 14.06
C PHE A 30 -1.72 -9.68 13.12
N SER A 31 -0.50 -9.26 12.79
CA SER A 31 0.42 -10.00 11.91
C SER A 31 0.87 -11.37 12.45
N ARG A 32 0.68 -11.64 13.75
CA ARG A 32 1.11 -12.88 14.42
C ARG A 32 -0.05 -13.84 14.71
N ARG A 33 -1.24 -13.57 14.17
CA ARG A 33 -2.41 -14.43 14.37
C ARG A 33 -2.20 -15.79 13.70
N GLU A 34 -2.72 -16.81 14.35
CA GLU A 34 -2.76 -18.18 13.80
C GLU A 34 -3.56 -18.19 12.49
N GLY A 35 -3.08 -18.95 11.49
CA GLY A 35 -3.62 -18.96 10.13
C GLY A 35 -3.02 -17.91 9.18
N GLY A 36 -2.17 -17.00 9.69
CA GLY A 36 -1.51 -15.96 8.90
C GLY A 36 -2.34 -14.69 8.75
N ALA A 37 -1.75 -13.66 8.13
CA ALA A 37 -2.38 -12.36 7.93
C ALA A 37 -1.92 -11.71 6.63
N VAL A 38 -2.86 -11.03 5.95
CA VAL A 38 -2.55 -10.10 4.86
C VAL A 38 -2.67 -8.68 5.41
N LEU A 39 -1.60 -7.91 5.33
CA LEU A 39 -1.55 -6.52 5.78
C LEU A 39 -1.35 -5.61 4.56
N ASP A 40 -2.25 -4.64 4.39
CA ASP A 40 -2.14 -3.58 3.38
C ASP A 40 -1.80 -2.25 4.07
N GLY A 41 -0.84 -1.52 3.52
CA GLY A 41 -0.34 -0.27 4.08
C GLY A 41 0.91 0.24 3.37
N ARG A 42 1.44 1.36 3.85
CA ARG A 42 2.57 2.07 3.21
C ARG A 42 3.95 1.59 3.65
N ASP A 43 4.07 1.12 4.88
CA ASP A 43 5.32 0.77 5.55
C ASP A 43 5.28 -0.62 6.20
N ILE A 44 4.41 -1.51 5.67
CA ILE A 44 4.23 -2.84 6.21
C ILE A 44 5.53 -3.65 6.15
N GLY A 45 6.10 -3.79 4.96
CA GLY A 45 7.30 -4.59 4.73
C GLY A 45 8.62 -3.94 5.21
N THR A 46 8.58 -2.68 5.66
CA THR A 46 9.76 -1.92 6.10
C THR A 46 9.75 -1.62 7.60
N VAL A 47 8.59 -1.45 8.23
CA VAL A 47 8.49 -1.07 9.65
C VAL A 47 7.57 -1.97 10.47
N VAL A 48 6.37 -2.28 9.97
CA VAL A 48 5.37 -3.05 10.75
C VAL A 48 5.77 -4.51 10.87
N ARG A 49 6.06 -5.15 9.72
CA ARG A 49 6.51 -6.53 9.59
C ARG A 49 7.68 -6.65 8.60
N PRO A 50 8.89 -6.23 9.00
CA PRO A 50 10.09 -6.34 8.16
C PRO A 50 10.50 -7.79 7.87
N ASP A 51 10.02 -8.75 8.65
CA ASP A 51 10.26 -10.19 8.55
C ASP A 51 9.08 -10.94 7.89
N ALA A 52 8.20 -10.25 7.17
CA ALA A 52 7.08 -10.89 6.49
C ALA A 52 7.56 -11.92 5.47
N ASP A 53 6.90 -13.09 5.43
CA ASP A 53 7.26 -14.21 4.55
C ASP A 53 7.26 -13.82 3.06
N VAL A 54 6.31 -12.95 2.67
CA VAL A 54 6.21 -12.39 1.32
C VAL A 54 5.84 -10.92 1.40
N LYS A 55 6.51 -10.08 0.59
CA LYS A 55 6.24 -8.66 0.47
C LYS A 55 5.93 -8.30 -0.98
N LEU A 56 4.76 -7.71 -1.20
CA LEU A 56 4.39 -7.11 -2.48
C LEU A 56 4.41 -5.59 -2.33
N PHE A 57 5.03 -4.91 -3.30
CA PHE A 57 4.89 -3.48 -3.48
C PHE A 57 4.01 -3.25 -4.70
N VAL A 58 2.75 -2.91 -4.46
CA VAL A 58 1.74 -2.70 -5.50
C VAL A 58 1.81 -1.26 -5.98
N ASP A 59 2.04 -1.07 -7.27
CA ASP A 59 2.16 0.25 -7.87
C ASP A 59 1.35 0.36 -9.17
N ALA A 60 1.15 1.58 -9.63
CA ALA A 60 0.59 1.92 -10.94
C ALA A 60 0.91 3.39 -11.27
N SER A 61 0.90 3.72 -12.56
CA SER A 61 1.03 5.11 -13.01
C SER A 61 0.01 6.02 -12.31
N ALA A 62 0.40 7.28 -12.11
CA ALA A 62 -0.47 8.28 -11.46
C ALA A 62 -1.77 8.47 -12.25
N GLU A 63 -1.66 8.42 -13.58
CA GLU A 63 -2.76 8.51 -14.54
C GLU A 63 -3.74 7.35 -14.37
N ALA A 64 -3.25 6.10 -14.28
CA ALA A 64 -4.11 4.94 -14.08
C ALA A 64 -4.81 5.00 -12.72
N ARG A 65 -4.10 5.39 -11.66
CA ARG A 65 -4.69 5.58 -10.31
C ARG A 65 -5.74 6.69 -10.32
N ALA A 66 -5.46 7.81 -10.98
CA ALA A 66 -6.39 8.93 -11.10
C ALA A 66 -7.65 8.55 -11.86
N ALA A 67 -7.53 7.87 -13.00
CA ALA A 67 -8.67 7.40 -13.78
C ALA A 67 -9.57 6.46 -12.96
N ARG A 68 -8.98 5.47 -12.27
CA ARG A 68 -9.72 4.53 -11.40
C ARG A 68 -10.44 5.26 -10.26
N ARG A 69 -9.75 6.21 -9.61
CA ARG A 69 -10.29 6.94 -8.47
C ARG A 69 -11.38 7.93 -8.88
N ALA A 70 -11.22 8.61 -10.02
CA ALA A 70 -12.22 9.49 -10.58
C ALA A 70 -13.50 8.71 -10.93
N ALA A 71 -13.36 7.53 -11.52
CA ALA A 71 -14.48 6.63 -11.80
C ALA A 71 -15.19 6.15 -10.51
N GLU A 72 -14.44 5.81 -9.45
CA GLU A 72 -15.02 5.40 -8.16
C GLU A 72 -15.81 6.52 -7.49
N LEU A 73 -15.34 7.76 -7.59
CA LEU A 73 -15.94 8.93 -6.93
C LEU A 73 -16.95 9.69 -7.80
N GLY A 74 -17.03 9.40 -9.09
CA GLY A 74 -17.74 10.24 -10.05
C GLY A 74 -17.16 11.67 -10.13
N ALA A 75 -15.84 11.78 -10.05
CA ALA A 75 -15.11 13.06 -9.98
C ALA A 75 -14.35 13.38 -11.28
N ASP A 76 -13.83 14.61 -11.39
CA ASP A 76 -12.99 15.02 -12.52
C ASP A 76 -11.62 14.31 -12.49
N PRO A 77 -11.19 13.65 -13.59
CA PRO A 77 -9.91 12.96 -13.66
C PRO A 77 -8.69 13.88 -13.49
N GLY A 78 -8.76 15.12 -14.00
CA GLY A 78 -7.65 16.08 -13.92
C GLY A 78 -7.40 16.56 -12.49
N GLN A 79 -8.46 16.92 -11.77
CA GLN A 79 -8.39 17.26 -10.35
C GLN A 79 -7.92 16.06 -9.51
N THR A 80 -8.45 14.87 -9.79
CA THR A 80 -8.06 13.64 -9.09
C THR A 80 -6.57 13.33 -9.29
N LEU A 81 -6.04 13.54 -10.49
CA LEU A 81 -4.61 13.37 -10.78
C LEU A 81 -3.76 14.36 -9.97
N ALA A 82 -4.13 15.64 -9.95
CA ALA A 82 -3.42 16.66 -9.18
C ALA A 82 -3.40 16.34 -7.68
N ASP A 83 -4.51 15.86 -7.12
CA ASP A 83 -4.61 15.43 -5.73
C ASP A 83 -3.73 14.21 -5.42
N ILE A 84 -3.72 13.22 -6.32
CA ILE A 84 -2.87 12.04 -6.20
C ILE A 84 -1.39 12.42 -6.19
N LEU A 85 -0.94 13.23 -7.16
CA LEU A 85 0.46 13.65 -7.24
C LEU A 85 0.90 14.43 -5.99
N ARG A 86 0.03 15.31 -5.48
CA ARG A 86 0.29 16.07 -4.24
C ARG A 86 0.42 15.13 -3.04
N ARG A 87 -0.43 14.11 -2.96
CA ARG A 87 -0.38 13.11 -1.90
C ARG A 87 0.87 12.24 -2.00
N ASP A 88 1.23 11.77 -3.20
CA ASP A 88 2.40 10.94 -3.42
C ASP A 88 3.68 11.69 -3.04
N ALA A 89 3.81 12.96 -3.42
CA ALA A 89 4.94 13.81 -3.03
C ALA A 89 5.04 13.96 -1.50
N ARG A 90 3.90 14.13 -0.83
CA ARG A 90 3.86 14.20 0.64
C ARG A 90 4.23 12.87 1.29
N ASP A 91 3.69 11.75 0.80
CA ASP A 91 3.93 10.40 1.36
C ASP A 91 5.39 9.95 1.13
N ALA A 92 6.02 10.35 0.03
CA ALA A 92 7.43 10.08 -0.27
C ALA A 92 8.40 10.93 0.57
N GLY A 93 8.03 12.19 0.85
CA GLY A 93 8.86 13.13 1.62
C GLY A 93 8.77 13.02 3.13
N ARG A 94 8.13 11.97 3.69
CA ARG A 94 7.98 11.84 5.15
C ARG A 94 9.27 11.34 5.81
N ASP A 95 9.72 12.04 6.84
CA ASP A 95 10.85 11.61 7.68
C ASP A 95 10.55 10.29 8.42
N ALA A 96 9.31 10.09 8.85
CA ALA A 96 8.86 8.89 9.54
C ALA A 96 8.14 7.95 8.56
N ALA A 97 8.73 6.77 8.34
CA ALA A 97 8.18 5.69 7.52
C ALA A 97 7.74 6.14 6.11
N PRO A 98 8.68 6.64 5.29
CA PRO A 98 8.39 7.02 3.91
C PRO A 98 7.82 5.83 3.14
N MET A 99 6.94 6.11 2.17
CA MET A 99 6.46 5.08 1.25
C MET A 99 7.63 4.59 0.40
N ALA A 100 8.23 3.48 0.82
CA ALA A 100 9.42 2.91 0.20
C ALA A 100 9.25 1.40 0.03
N ARG A 101 9.69 0.90 -1.14
CA ARG A 101 9.75 -0.53 -1.41
C ARG A 101 10.86 -1.16 -0.56
N ALA A 102 10.53 -2.17 0.24
CA ALA A 102 11.55 -2.98 0.92
C ALA A 102 12.48 -3.65 -0.11
N ALA A 103 13.75 -3.86 0.24
CA ALA A 103 14.74 -4.41 -0.69
C ALA A 103 14.37 -5.80 -1.24
N ASP A 104 13.65 -6.59 -0.44
CA ASP A 104 13.16 -7.93 -0.72
C ASP A 104 11.69 -7.96 -1.19
N ALA A 105 11.05 -6.80 -1.39
CA ALA A 105 9.68 -6.74 -1.89
C ALA A 105 9.62 -6.91 -3.41
N HIS A 106 8.66 -7.71 -3.85
CA HIS A 106 8.37 -7.90 -5.27
C HIS A 106 7.47 -6.77 -5.79
N LEU A 107 7.86 -6.12 -6.88
CA LEU A 107 7.06 -5.08 -7.52
C LEU A 107 5.89 -5.70 -8.31
N LEU A 108 4.66 -5.36 -7.93
CA LEU A 108 3.44 -5.65 -8.68
C LEU A 108 2.96 -4.36 -9.34
N ASP A 109 3.43 -4.11 -10.56
CA ASP A 109 2.87 -3.03 -11.40
C ASP A 109 1.51 -3.46 -11.95
N THR A 110 0.50 -2.67 -11.63
CA THR A 110 -0.90 -2.89 -12.02
C THR A 110 -1.39 -1.90 -13.07
N THR A 111 -0.53 -1.05 -13.63
CA THR A 111 -0.90 0.04 -14.56
C THR A 111 -1.87 -0.43 -15.65
N ASP A 112 -1.51 -1.50 -16.34
CA ASP A 112 -2.29 -2.08 -17.45
C ASP A 112 -3.02 -3.38 -17.10
N LEU A 113 -3.13 -3.70 -15.80
CA LEU A 113 -3.77 -4.93 -15.34
C LEU A 113 -5.24 -4.68 -14.99
N THR A 114 -6.09 -5.63 -15.40
CA THR A 114 -7.42 -5.80 -14.81
C THR A 114 -7.31 -6.29 -13.37
N ILE A 115 -8.40 -6.21 -12.60
CA ILE A 115 -8.44 -6.71 -11.22
C ILE A 115 -8.07 -8.20 -11.18
N ASP A 116 -8.67 -9.02 -12.05
CA ASP A 116 -8.41 -10.46 -12.08
C ASP A 116 -6.96 -10.78 -12.46
N ALA A 117 -6.40 -10.04 -13.43
CA ALA A 117 -5.00 -10.19 -13.82
C ALA A 117 -4.03 -9.78 -12.69
N ALA A 118 -4.35 -8.71 -11.95
CA ALA A 118 -3.56 -8.29 -10.81
C ALA A 118 -3.60 -9.32 -9.67
N ILE A 119 -4.76 -9.90 -9.38
CA ILE A 119 -4.93 -10.96 -8.37
C ILE A 119 -4.16 -12.21 -8.78
N ALA A 120 -4.30 -12.67 -10.02
CA ALA A 120 -3.61 -13.84 -10.52
C ALA A 120 -2.08 -13.65 -10.47
N LYS A 121 -1.59 -12.47 -10.87
CA LYS A 121 -0.17 -12.13 -10.81
C LYS A 121 0.35 -12.09 -9.37
N ALA A 122 -0.40 -11.47 -8.45
CA ALA A 122 -0.07 -11.45 -7.03
C ALA A 122 0.04 -12.88 -6.45
N ALA A 123 -0.95 -13.74 -6.72
CA ALA A 123 -0.94 -15.13 -6.26
C ALA A 123 0.27 -15.90 -6.79
N SER A 124 0.59 -15.77 -8.08
CA SER A 124 1.78 -16.42 -8.67
C SER A 124 3.07 -15.97 -7.99
N MET A 125 3.22 -14.66 -7.74
CA MET A 125 4.39 -14.11 -7.06
C MET A 125 4.52 -14.63 -5.63
N ILE A 126 3.40 -14.74 -4.91
CA ILE A 126 3.37 -15.29 -3.55
C ILE A 126 3.78 -16.77 -3.55
N ASP A 127 3.22 -17.58 -4.44
CA ASP A 127 3.55 -19.01 -4.53
C ASP A 127 5.03 -19.24 -4.86
N GLU A 128 5.59 -18.44 -5.76
CA GLU A 128 7.02 -18.48 -6.08
C GLU A 128 7.91 -18.12 -4.90
N ALA A 129 7.57 -17.05 -4.17
CA ALA A 129 8.31 -16.62 -3.00
C ALA A 129 8.29 -17.69 -1.90
N LEU A 130 7.11 -18.26 -1.61
CA LEU A 130 6.95 -19.31 -0.62
C LEU A 130 7.67 -20.62 -1.01
N ARG A 131 7.72 -20.95 -2.31
CA ARG A 131 8.50 -22.10 -2.78
C ARG A 131 10.00 -21.90 -2.54
N ARG A 132 10.53 -20.70 -2.83
CA ARG A 132 11.96 -20.38 -2.63
C ARG A 132 12.37 -20.38 -1.16
N ALA A 133 11.48 -19.98 -0.26
CA ALA A 133 11.77 -19.97 1.18
C ALA A 133 11.81 -21.38 1.80
N ARG A 134 11.24 -22.39 1.13
CA ARG A 134 11.14 -23.77 1.61
C ARG A 134 12.21 -24.72 1.04
N GLY A 135 12.92 -24.31 -0.01
CA GLY A 135 13.95 -25.09 -0.69
C GLY A 135 15.33 -24.63 -0.30
#